data_AF-A0A817SPX0-F1
#
_entry.id   AF-A0A817SPX0-F1
#
_cell.length_a   1.000
_cell.length_b   1.000
_cell.length_c   1.000
_cell.angle_alpha   90.00
_cell.angle_beta   90.00
_cell.angle_gamma   90.00
#
_symmetry.space_group_name_H-M   'P 1'
#
loop_
_entity.id
_entity.type
_entity.pdbx_description
1 polymer ?
#
loop_
_entity_poly.entity_id
_entity_poly.type
_entity_poly.pdbx_seq_one_letter_code
_entity_poly.pdbx_strand_id
1 'polypeptide(L)'
;MSELEEKDKAGGELRILTAQEMTLASNLRSITDSFRFQANRFCQTRYRNNPEQEQYRSLLKHLKEDKSIVITRPDKGRGVVLMNKNEYLSKMYAIVNDLSKFKRLSTDPTIAREQNLINLLNRLLKEKSITEQFFKISCPKDSNPGLLYGLPKVHKDNIPLRPVLSALGTFNYGLGKALTNMLSDIIETKNMVRDPFSFVKELRTLPTSFCDCKMVSFDISSLYTNVPLDETIEIILKNLYETRTTPPTIKREDMKQLLIFATKNSHFLFDGQLYDQIDGVSMGSPLAPLLAEIFLQDLEKKHSSSFTSLGIVYWKRYVDDTFVLIDSTFSAKDICTKLSQFHKSIKFTSEEEATTTHTLSFLNILIQKLPGVGFATKIYRKETFSGLITKWSSFVPKTYKYNAISTLVYRAIKICSSYKNLHQEFRFIRKLATKNGYPINFVNSIIRRQLDLEYNPPAPKPSTLNTDTVVVRVPYFGLPSQVYAKRITSAVSKQYPLKKIRIVYD
;
A
#
# COMPACT_ATOMS: atom_id res chain seq x y z
N MET A 1 -15.47 16.02 22.95
CA MET A 1 -16.27 16.31 24.16
C MET A 1 -16.69 15.04 24.90
N SER A 2 -16.52 13.84 24.32
CA SER A 2 -16.63 12.55 25.03
C SER A 2 -15.27 11.83 25.17
N GLU A 3 -14.16 12.58 25.14
CA GLU A 3 -12.79 12.07 25.34
C GLU A 3 -12.06 12.87 26.44
N LEU A 4 -12.80 13.60 27.28
CA LEU A 4 -12.24 14.47 28.32
C LEU A 4 -12.46 13.95 29.76
N GLU A 5 -13.16 12.83 29.96
CA GLU A 5 -13.46 12.34 31.32
C GLU A 5 -12.62 11.12 31.76
N GLU A 6 -11.70 10.62 30.93
CA GLU A 6 -10.87 9.45 31.30
C GLU A 6 -9.39 9.77 31.54
N LYS A 7 -9.06 11.04 31.83
CA LYS A 7 -7.68 11.48 32.11
C LYS A 7 -7.33 11.72 33.58
N ASP A 8 -8.23 11.44 34.52
CA ASP A 8 -7.99 11.75 35.94
C ASP A 8 -7.21 10.68 36.73
N LYS A 9 -6.61 9.66 36.08
CA LYS A 9 -5.80 8.64 36.77
C LYS A 9 -4.43 8.33 36.15
N ALA A 10 -3.77 9.32 35.56
CA ALA A 10 -2.33 9.26 35.32
C ALA A 10 -1.73 10.65 35.55
N GLY A 11 -0.78 10.77 36.47
CA GLY A 11 -0.14 12.02 36.87
C GLY A 11 0.55 12.74 35.70
N GLY A 12 -0.21 13.53 34.96
CA GLY A 12 0.29 14.56 34.06
C GLY A 12 0.21 15.89 34.79
N GLU A 13 1.33 16.60 34.90
CA GLU A 13 1.36 17.97 35.39
C GLU A 13 0.27 18.81 34.67
N LEU A 14 -0.58 19.45 35.46
CA LEU A 14 -1.56 20.43 34.99
C LEU A 14 -0.80 21.57 34.28
N ARG A 15 -0.74 21.50 32.96
CA ARG A 15 -0.11 22.54 32.13
C ARG A 15 -1.07 23.72 31.97
N ILE A 16 -0.73 24.85 32.57
CA ILE A 16 -1.43 26.13 32.35
C ILE A 16 -1.00 26.70 30.98
N LEU A 17 -2.00 27.08 30.16
CA LEU A 17 -1.74 27.71 28.87
C LEU A 17 -1.22 29.14 29.06
N THR A 18 -0.26 29.54 28.24
CA THR A 18 0.17 30.95 28.16
C THR A 18 -0.96 31.84 27.65
N ALA A 19 -0.90 33.16 27.91
CA ALA A 19 -1.89 34.12 27.40
C ALA A 19 -2.02 34.07 25.86
N GLN A 20 -0.91 33.86 25.16
CA GLN A 20 -0.88 33.65 23.71
C GLN A 20 -1.63 32.37 23.31
N GLU A 21 -1.40 31.25 23.99
CA GLU A 21 -2.10 29.99 23.76
C GLU A 21 -3.60 30.08 24.07
N MET A 22 -3.99 30.77 25.15
CA MET A 22 -5.39 31.01 25.48
C MET A 22 -6.09 31.86 24.40
N THR A 23 -5.43 32.89 23.89
CA THR A 23 -5.94 33.71 22.79
C THR A 23 -6.12 32.88 21.52
N LEU A 24 -5.15 32.03 21.18
CA LEU A 24 -5.29 31.09 20.06
C LEU A 24 -6.48 30.17 20.26
N ALA A 25 -6.56 29.54 21.43
CA ALA A 25 -7.58 28.55 21.76
C ALA A 25 -8.98 29.14 21.66
N SER A 26 -9.18 30.36 22.18
CA SER A 26 -10.44 31.10 22.07
C SER A 26 -10.81 31.39 20.61
N ASN A 27 -9.86 31.89 19.80
CA ASN A 27 -10.10 32.15 18.38
C ASN A 27 -10.41 30.85 17.59
N LEU A 28 -9.64 29.78 17.84
CA LEU A 28 -9.88 28.47 17.22
C LEU A 28 -11.24 27.90 17.60
N ARG A 29 -11.67 28.06 18.87
CA ARG A 29 -13.01 27.67 19.32
C ARG A 29 -14.09 28.42 18.56
N SER A 30 -13.99 29.74 18.45
CA SER A 30 -14.92 30.58 17.67
C SER A 30 -14.99 30.17 16.19
N ILE A 31 -13.83 29.92 15.56
CA ILE A 31 -13.75 29.42 14.18
C ILE A 31 -14.44 28.05 14.05
N THR A 32 -14.26 27.17 15.03
CA THR A 32 -14.85 25.82 15.05
C THR A 32 -16.37 25.87 15.23
N ASP A 33 -16.87 26.69 16.14
CA ASP A 33 -18.31 26.83 16.37
C ASP A 33 -19.01 27.46 15.15
N SER A 34 -18.38 28.44 14.51
CA SER A 34 -18.81 29.00 13.23
C SER A 34 -18.87 27.94 12.12
N PHE A 35 -17.87 27.07 12.04
CA PHE A 35 -17.85 25.96 11.09
C PHE A 35 -18.98 24.96 11.35
N ARG A 36 -19.20 24.55 12.61
CA ARG A 36 -20.29 23.64 12.98
C ARG A 36 -21.64 24.19 12.53
N PHE A 37 -21.90 25.47 12.80
CA PHE A 37 -23.15 26.12 12.40
C PHE A 37 -23.32 26.14 10.88
N GLN A 38 -22.28 26.57 10.14
CA GLN A 38 -22.32 26.63 8.67
C GLN A 38 -22.45 25.25 8.03
N ALA A 39 -21.74 24.25 8.55
CA ALA A 39 -21.81 22.86 8.08
C ALA A 39 -23.21 22.28 8.28
N ASN A 40 -23.81 22.46 9.46
CA ASN A 40 -25.17 22.00 9.74
C ASN A 40 -26.20 22.64 8.80
N ARG A 41 -26.11 23.96 8.58
CA ARG A 41 -26.98 24.67 7.64
C ARG A 41 -26.77 24.19 6.20
N PHE A 42 -25.53 23.96 5.79
CA PHE A 42 -25.19 23.46 4.46
C PHE A 42 -25.73 22.04 4.23
N CYS A 43 -25.66 21.17 5.23
CA CYS A 43 -26.27 19.85 5.19
C CYS A 43 -27.78 19.95 5.02
N GLN A 44 -28.48 20.65 5.91
CA GLN A 44 -29.94 20.78 5.88
C GLN A 44 -30.47 21.32 4.53
N THR A 45 -29.76 22.28 3.93
CA THR A 45 -30.14 22.86 2.63
C THR A 45 -29.91 21.91 1.46
N ARG A 46 -28.84 21.09 1.48
CA ARG A 46 -28.52 20.12 0.43
C ARG A 46 -29.33 18.82 0.53
N TYR A 47 -29.79 18.46 1.72
CA TYR A 47 -30.63 17.28 1.96
C TYR A 47 -32.08 17.45 1.47
N ARG A 48 -32.47 18.60 0.92
CA ARG A 48 -33.79 18.79 0.32
C ARG A 48 -33.97 17.92 -0.94
N ASN A 49 -34.70 16.82 -0.74
CA ASN A 49 -35.50 16.02 -1.67
C ASN A 49 -35.16 16.15 -3.16
N ASN A 50 -34.12 15.44 -3.59
CA ASN A 50 -34.01 15.03 -4.99
C ASN A 50 -34.65 13.63 -5.13
N PRO A 51 -35.80 13.48 -5.82
CA PRO A 51 -36.49 12.21 -5.98
C PRO A 51 -35.61 11.07 -6.53
N GLU A 52 -34.70 11.37 -7.47
CA GLU A 52 -33.76 10.37 -8.00
C GLU A 52 -32.81 9.85 -6.92
N GLN A 53 -32.33 10.73 -6.02
CA GLN A 53 -31.44 10.30 -4.93
C GLN A 53 -32.13 9.37 -3.95
N GLU A 54 -33.43 9.58 -3.73
CA GLU A 54 -34.21 8.71 -2.86
C GLU A 54 -34.40 7.32 -3.49
N GLN A 55 -34.67 7.27 -4.80
CA GLN A 55 -34.71 6.01 -5.54
C GLN A 55 -33.37 5.25 -5.46
N TYR A 56 -32.23 5.93 -5.64
CA TYR A 56 -30.92 5.29 -5.50
C TYR A 56 -30.66 4.79 -4.07
N ARG A 57 -31.05 5.55 -3.04
CA ARG A 57 -30.91 5.10 -1.63
C ARG A 57 -31.74 3.86 -1.35
N SER A 58 -32.99 3.84 -1.81
CA SER A 58 -33.88 2.68 -1.69
C SER A 58 -33.26 1.44 -2.33
N LEU A 59 -32.76 1.55 -3.56
CA LEU A 59 -32.09 0.46 -4.25
C LEU A 59 -30.84 -0.04 -3.49
N LEU A 60 -30.00 0.88 -3.01
CA LEU A 60 -28.82 0.54 -2.23
C LEU A 60 -29.17 -0.15 -0.91
N LYS A 61 -30.28 0.25 -0.28
CA LYS A 61 -30.80 -0.40 0.93
C LYS A 61 -31.26 -1.83 0.61
N HIS A 62 -32.01 -2.03 -0.48
CA HIS A 62 -32.44 -3.35 -0.91
C HIS A 62 -31.25 -4.28 -1.21
N LEU A 63 -30.24 -3.79 -1.95
CA LEU A 63 -29.02 -4.55 -2.21
C LEU A 63 -28.24 -4.90 -0.94
N LYS A 64 -28.21 -4.00 0.05
CA LYS A 64 -27.56 -4.27 1.34
C LYS A 64 -28.29 -5.32 2.16
N GLU A 65 -29.61 -5.41 2.03
CA GLU A 65 -30.46 -6.35 2.75
C GLU A 65 -30.47 -7.75 2.13
N ASP A 66 -30.15 -7.86 0.84
CA ASP A 66 -30.03 -9.13 0.13
C ASP A 66 -28.84 -9.97 0.67
N LYS A 67 -29.17 -11.02 1.43
CA LYS A 67 -28.20 -11.94 2.03
C LYS A 67 -27.65 -12.97 1.04
N SER A 68 -28.18 -13.06 -0.18
CA SER A 68 -27.73 -13.99 -1.22
C SER A 68 -26.50 -13.48 -1.98
N ILE A 69 -26.15 -12.21 -1.80
CA ILE A 69 -25.03 -11.55 -2.49
C ILE A 69 -23.95 -11.05 -1.53
N VAL A 70 -22.74 -10.91 -2.06
CA VAL A 70 -21.61 -10.23 -1.43
C VAL A 70 -21.27 -9.02 -2.29
N ILE A 71 -21.36 -7.83 -1.69
CA ILE A 71 -20.98 -6.57 -2.32
C ILE A 71 -19.56 -6.24 -1.89
N THR A 72 -18.62 -6.22 -2.84
CA THR A 72 -17.20 -5.96 -2.57
C THR A 72 -16.55 -5.14 -3.69
N ARG A 73 -15.27 -4.84 -3.53
CA ARG A 73 -14.44 -4.19 -4.56
C ARG A 73 -13.60 -5.25 -5.31
N PRO A 74 -13.28 -5.03 -6.60
CA PRO A 74 -12.38 -5.91 -7.31
C PRO A 74 -10.95 -5.79 -6.75
N ASP A 75 -10.16 -6.84 -6.95
CA ASP A 75 -8.74 -6.88 -6.59
C ASP A 75 -7.90 -5.82 -7.33
N LYS A 76 -8.22 -5.56 -8.61
CA LYS A 76 -7.56 -4.58 -9.45
C LYS A 76 -8.59 -3.70 -10.15
N GLY A 77 -8.23 -2.44 -10.36
CA GLY A 77 -9.11 -1.43 -10.98
C GLY A 77 -10.03 -0.75 -9.98
N ARG A 78 -10.96 0.06 -10.50
CA ARG A 78 -12.01 0.73 -9.71
C ARG A 78 -13.37 0.24 -10.18
N GLY A 79 -14.18 -0.25 -9.25
CA GLY A 79 -15.52 -0.77 -9.51
C GLY A 79 -16.16 -1.36 -8.26
N VAL A 80 -17.38 -1.85 -8.42
CA VAL A 80 -18.13 -2.62 -7.43
C VAL A 80 -18.39 -4.00 -8.04
N VAL A 81 -18.20 -5.05 -7.26
CA VAL A 81 -18.49 -6.44 -7.65
C VAL A 81 -19.66 -6.92 -6.80
N LEU A 82 -20.69 -7.44 -7.48
CA LEU A 82 -21.77 -8.20 -6.87
C LEU A 82 -21.49 -9.67 -7.16
N MET A 83 -21.34 -10.48 -6.12
CA MET A 83 -21.01 -11.90 -6.24
C MET A 83 -22.04 -12.72 -5.49
N ASN A 84 -22.39 -13.91 -5.99
CA ASN A 84 -23.22 -14.84 -5.24
C ASN A 84 -22.51 -15.25 -3.94
N LYS A 85 -23.21 -15.22 -2.81
CA LYS A 85 -22.62 -15.49 -1.49
C LYS A 85 -22.11 -16.91 -1.35
N ASN A 86 -22.82 -17.91 -1.89
CA ASN A 86 -22.41 -19.31 -1.80
C ASN A 86 -21.13 -19.54 -2.61
N GLU A 87 -21.03 -18.96 -3.81
CA GLU A 87 -19.81 -19.02 -4.61
C GLU A 87 -18.62 -18.35 -3.91
N TYR A 88 -18.85 -17.18 -3.31
CA TYR A 88 -17.83 -16.47 -2.53
C TYR A 88 -17.36 -17.30 -1.34
N LEU A 89 -18.27 -17.86 -0.55
CA LEU A 89 -17.94 -18.71 0.60
C LEU A 89 -17.19 -19.97 0.16
N SER A 90 -17.65 -20.65 -0.90
CA SER A 90 -16.96 -21.82 -1.47
C SER A 90 -15.51 -21.50 -1.84
N LYS A 91 -15.27 -20.37 -2.52
CA LYS A 91 -13.92 -19.94 -2.92
C LYS A 91 -13.05 -19.57 -1.73
N MET A 92 -13.62 -18.96 -0.69
CA MET A 92 -12.88 -18.64 0.53
C MET A 92 -12.56 -19.90 1.34
N TYR A 93 -13.50 -20.85 1.46
CA TYR A 93 -13.28 -22.13 2.14
C TYR A 93 -12.20 -22.96 1.44
N ALA A 94 -12.12 -22.93 0.12
CA ALA A 94 -11.02 -23.55 -0.61
C ALA A 94 -9.64 -22.99 -0.21
N ILE A 95 -9.57 -21.76 0.31
CA ILE A 95 -8.34 -21.15 0.82
C ILE A 95 -8.13 -21.53 2.30
N VAL A 96 -9.12 -21.26 3.17
CA VAL A 96 -8.93 -21.43 4.62
C VAL A 96 -8.94 -22.89 5.09
N ASN A 97 -9.38 -23.82 4.26
CA ASN A 97 -9.30 -25.26 4.53
C ASN A 97 -7.96 -25.89 4.12
N ASP A 98 -7.00 -25.10 3.60
CA ASP A 98 -5.63 -25.56 3.44
C ASP A 98 -4.97 -25.73 4.81
N LEU A 99 -4.96 -26.98 5.30
CA LEU A 99 -4.42 -27.35 6.61
C LEU A 99 -2.91 -27.17 6.72
N SER A 100 -2.19 -26.99 5.60
CA SER A 100 -0.77 -26.64 5.64
C SER A 100 -0.53 -25.18 6.03
N LYS A 101 -1.55 -24.32 5.86
CA LYS A 101 -1.45 -22.86 6.08
C LYS A 101 -2.32 -22.38 7.23
N PHE A 102 -3.46 -23.02 7.45
CA PHE A 102 -4.47 -22.56 8.41
C PHE A 102 -4.89 -23.67 9.37
N LYS A 103 -5.17 -23.26 10.61
CA LYS A 103 -5.69 -24.14 11.66
C LYS A 103 -6.92 -23.52 12.30
N ARG A 104 -8.05 -24.23 12.29
CA ARG A 104 -9.27 -23.80 12.98
C ARG A 104 -9.08 -23.80 14.50
N LEU A 105 -9.65 -22.81 15.17
CA LEU A 105 -9.63 -22.66 16.63
C LEU A 105 -11.03 -22.87 17.21
N SER A 106 -11.08 -23.50 18.39
CA SER A 106 -12.33 -23.71 19.14
C SER A 106 -12.70 -22.52 20.02
N THR A 107 -11.71 -21.73 20.45
CA THR A 107 -11.86 -20.62 21.39
C THR A 107 -11.07 -19.41 20.92
N ASP A 108 -11.52 -18.21 21.27
CA ASP A 108 -10.81 -16.97 20.97
C ASP A 108 -9.55 -16.81 21.86
N PRO A 109 -8.33 -16.83 21.30
CA PRO A 109 -7.11 -16.71 22.07
C PRO A 109 -6.66 -15.24 22.26
N THR A 110 -7.46 -14.25 21.84
CA THR A 110 -7.04 -12.83 21.76
C THR A 110 -6.47 -12.33 23.08
N ILE A 111 -7.23 -12.45 24.17
CA ILE A 111 -6.82 -11.92 25.48
C ILE A 111 -5.56 -12.64 25.99
N ALA A 112 -5.52 -13.97 25.87
CA ALA A 112 -4.37 -14.76 26.31
C ALA A 112 -3.09 -14.41 25.53
N ARG A 113 -3.19 -14.25 24.20
CA ARG A 113 -2.05 -13.88 23.34
C ARG A 113 -1.58 -12.45 23.59
N GLU A 114 -2.51 -11.53 23.78
CA GLU A 114 -2.23 -10.15 24.17
C GLU A 114 -1.46 -10.10 25.49
N GLN A 115 -1.94 -10.78 26.53
CA GLN A 115 -1.27 -10.85 27.83
C GLN A 115 0.13 -11.47 27.73
N ASN A 116 0.27 -12.57 26.99
CA ASN A 116 1.56 -13.22 26.79
C ASN A 116 2.57 -12.31 26.09
N LEU A 117 2.14 -11.57 25.07
CA LEU A 117 2.98 -10.61 24.38
C LEU A 117 3.37 -9.44 25.31
N ILE A 118 2.42 -8.88 26.06
CA ILE A 118 2.68 -7.81 27.04
C ILE A 118 3.72 -8.26 28.07
N ASN A 119 3.58 -9.48 28.60
CA ASN A 119 4.53 -10.04 29.57
C ASN A 119 5.94 -10.16 29.00
N LEU A 120 6.06 -10.66 27.76
CA LEU A 120 7.35 -10.72 27.05
C LEU A 120 7.95 -9.31 26.87
N LEU A 121 7.17 -8.36 26.38
CA LEU A 121 7.64 -6.99 26.15
C LEU A 121 8.06 -6.29 27.45
N ASN A 122 7.30 -6.45 28.54
CA ASN A 122 7.64 -5.89 29.84
C ASN A 122 8.95 -6.47 30.39
N ARG A 123 9.15 -7.80 30.25
CA ARG A 123 10.41 -8.45 30.63
C ARG A 123 11.57 -7.87 29.83
N LEU A 124 11.45 -7.79 28.50
CA LEU A 124 12.50 -7.26 27.62
C LEU A 124 12.81 -5.78 27.90
N LEU A 125 11.81 -4.99 28.28
CA LEU A 125 12.00 -3.59 28.66
C LEU A 125 12.77 -3.48 29.98
N LYS A 126 12.41 -4.30 30.98
CA LYS A 126 13.11 -4.36 32.28
C LYS A 126 14.57 -4.81 32.13
N GLU A 127 14.82 -5.77 31.25
CA GLU A 127 16.17 -6.23 30.87
C GLU A 127 16.94 -5.21 30.00
N LYS A 128 16.32 -4.09 29.62
CA LYS A 128 16.87 -3.07 28.69
C LYS A 128 17.26 -3.66 27.32
N SER A 129 16.66 -4.77 26.93
CA SER A 129 16.86 -5.40 25.62
C SER A 129 16.11 -4.69 24.49
N ILE A 130 15.02 -3.99 24.83
CA ILE A 130 14.26 -3.13 23.92
C ILE A 130 14.17 -1.70 24.45
N THR A 131 13.95 -0.74 23.54
CA THR A 131 13.75 0.67 23.90
C THR A 131 12.29 0.95 24.30
N GLU A 132 12.06 2.02 25.05
CA GLU A 132 10.70 2.51 25.35
C GLU A 132 9.90 2.81 24.07
N GLN A 133 10.57 3.31 23.02
CA GLN A 133 9.93 3.55 21.74
C GLN A 133 9.47 2.24 21.08
N PHE A 134 10.31 1.20 21.09
CA PHE A 134 9.92 -0.12 20.59
C PHE A 134 8.73 -0.65 21.38
N PHE A 135 8.79 -0.59 22.72
CA PHE A 135 7.70 -1.00 23.60
C PHE A 135 6.39 -0.26 23.27
N LYS A 136 6.43 1.08 23.16
CA LYS A 136 5.25 1.90 22.87
C LYS A 136 4.59 1.58 21.52
N ILE A 137 5.38 1.21 20.51
CA ILE A 137 4.87 0.82 19.19
C ILE A 137 4.33 -0.61 19.20
N SER A 138 5.02 -1.52 19.91
CA SER A 138 4.73 -2.96 19.89
C SER A 138 3.65 -3.41 20.85
N CYS A 139 3.48 -2.70 21.98
CA CYS A 139 2.56 -3.08 23.03
C CYS A 139 1.09 -2.98 22.56
N PRO A 140 0.34 -4.09 22.55
CA PRO A 140 -1.07 -4.10 22.18
C PRO A 140 -1.96 -3.37 23.20
N LYS A 141 -3.14 -2.96 22.73
CA LYS A 141 -4.22 -2.38 23.54
C LYS A 141 -5.56 -2.76 22.91
N ASP A 142 -6.47 -3.30 23.71
CA ASP A 142 -7.85 -3.63 23.32
C ASP A 142 -7.92 -4.42 22.01
N SER A 143 -7.19 -5.54 21.97
CA SER A 143 -7.03 -6.29 20.73
C SER A 143 -8.31 -7.01 20.32
N ASN A 144 -8.47 -7.20 19.01
CA ASN A 144 -9.51 -8.01 18.42
C ASN A 144 -8.90 -9.02 17.44
N PRO A 145 -9.59 -10.15 17.16
CA PRO A 145 -9.22 -11.01 16.04
C PRO A 145 -9.18 -10.21 14.72
N GLY A 146 -8.29 -10.57 13.82
CA GLY A 146 -8.31 -10.00 12.47
C GLY A 146 -9.57 -10.43 11.70
N LEU A 147 -9.88 -9.75 10.60
CA LEU A 147 -10.99 -10.14 9.72
C LEU A 147 -10.47 -10.54 8.35
N LEU A 148 -10.72 -11.78 7.93
CA LEU A 148 -10.33 -12.24 6.60
C LEU A 148 -11.47 -12.00 5.60
N TYR A 149 -11.14 -11.45 4.44
CA TYR A 149 -12.06 -11.31 3.32
C TYR A 149 -11.36 -11.50 1.97
N GLY A 150 -12.12 -11.83 0.94
CA GLY A 150 -11.65 -12.07 -0.42
C GLY A 150 -11.93 -10.90 -1.36
N LEU A 151 -10.94 -10.50 -2.15
CA LEU A 151 -11.12 -9.56 -3.25
C LEU A 151 -11.19 -10.31 -4.60
N PRO A 152 -12.27 -10.19 -5.38
CA PRO A 152 -12.40 -10.87 -6.66
C PRO A 152 -11.37 -10.41 -7.69
N LYS A 153 -10.56 -11.35 -8.21
CA LYS A 153 -9.62 -11.11 -9.31
C LYS A 153 -10.36 -11.19 -10.65
N VAL A 154 -11.22 -10.21 -10.93
CA VAL A 154 -12.06 -10.12 -12.15
C VAL A 154 -11.31 -10.09 -13.50
N HIS A 155 -9.98 -10.07 -13.46
CA HIS A 155 -9.08 -10.06 -14.62
C HIS A 155 -8.43 -11.44 -14.86
N LYS A 156 -8.88 -12.48 -14.15
CA LYS A 156 -8.41 -13.85 -14.27
C LYS A 156 -9.60 -14.78 -14.50
N ASP A 157 -9.37 -15.87 -15.23
CA ASP A 157 -10.37 -16.91 -15.44
C ASP A 157 -10.86 -17.49 -14.11
N ASN A 158 -12.13 -17.90 -14.07
CA ASN A 158 -12.83 -18.38 -12.88
C ASN A 158 -12.90 -17.40 -11.69
N ILE A 159 -12.43 -16.16 -11.84
CA ILE A 159 -12.50 -15.06 -10.86
C ILE A 159 -12.09 -15.54 -9.45
N PRO A 160 -10.84 -15.99 -9.24
CA PRO A 160 -10.35 -16.39 -7.92
C PRO A 160 -10.34 -15.21 -6.95
N LEU A 161 -10.40 -15.50 -5.65
CA LEU A 161 -10.34 -14.48 -4.60
C LEU A 161 -8.89 -14.25 -4.15
N ARG A 162 -8.51 -12.99 -3.90
CA ARG A 162 -7.30 -12.66 -3.13
C ARG A 162 -7.69 -12.56 -1.65
N PRO A 163 -7.18 -13.44 -0.77
CA PRO A 163 -7.42 -13.32 0.66
C PRO A 163 -6.67 -12.09 1.20
N VAL A 164 -7.37 -11.25 1.98
CA VAL A 164 -6.82 -10.08 2.65
C VAL A 164 -7.22 -10.12 4.11
N LEU A 165 -6.23 -9.98 4.98
CA LEU A 165 -6.44 -9.89 6.42
C LEU A 165 -6.52 -8.42 6.83
N SER A 166 -7.66 -8.01 7.38
CA SER A 166 -7.74 -6.75 8.14
C SER A 166 -7.07 -6.96 9.50
N ALA A 167 -5.77 -6.67 9.57
CA ALA A 167 -4.95 -6.82 10.78
C ALA A 167 -4.97 -5.58 11.70
N LEU A 168 -5.67 -4.50 11.34
CA LEU A 168 -5.78 -3.33 12.20
C LEU A 168 -6.52 -3.71 13.49
N GLY A 169 -5.91 -3.42 14.64
CA GLY A 169 -6.46 -3.74 15.96
C GLY A 169 -6.16 -5.16 16.45
N THR A 170 -5.36 -5.96 15.72
CA THR A 170 -4.88 -7.24 16.26
C THR A 170 -3.73 -7.03 17.23
N PHE A 171 -3.59 -7.96 18.19
CA PHE A 171 -2.59 -7.86 19.26
C PHE A 171 -1.14 -7.78 18.74
N ASN A 172 -0.88 -8.38 17.59
CA ASN A 172 0.46 -8.47 17.00
C ASN A 172 0.75 -7.37 15.95
N TYR A 173 -0.22 -6.51 15.61
CA TYR A 173 -0.07 -5.51 14.56
C TYR A 173 1.01 -4.46 14.90
N GLY A 174 1.01 -3.96 16.14
CA GLY A 174 2.00 -3.01 16.63
C GLY A 174 3.41 -3.61 16.63
N LEU A 175 3.53 -4.86 17.10
CA LEU A 175 4.79 -5.61 17.07
C LEU A 175 5.32 -5.78 15.64
N GLY A 176 4.46 -6.15 14.69
CA GLY A 176 4.83 -6.25 13.29
C GLY A 176 5.43 -4.95 12.74
N LYS A 177 4.89 -3.77 13.12
CA LYS A 177 5.47 -2.47 12.74
C LYS A 177 6.83 -2.22 13.39
N ALA A 178 6.95 -2.51 14.68
CA ALA A 178 8.19 -2.30 15.41
C ALA A 178 9.33 -3.15 14.83
N LEU A 179 9.05 -4.42 14.53
CA LEU A 179 9.99 -5.34 13.88
C LEU A 179 10.31 -4.90 12.44
N THR A 180 9.31 -4.42 11.68
CA THR A 180 9.57 -3.91 10.31
C THR A 180 10.61 -2.78 10.31
N ASN A 181 10.49 -1.84 11.26
CA ASN A 181 11.45 -0.75 11.39
C ASN A 181 12.84 -1.26 11.81
N MET A 182 12.89 -2.23 12.72
CA MET A 182 14.14 -2.79 13.24
C MET A 182 14.90 -3.61 12.19
N LEU A 183 14.18 -4.35 11.35
CA LEU A 183 14.73 -5.36 10.43
C LEU A 183 14.91 -4.84 9.00
N SER A 184 14.53 -3.58 8.74
CA SER A 184 14.55 -3.00 7.38
C SER A 184 15.93 -2.93 6.74
N ASP A 185 17.00 -2.93 7.55
CA ASP A 185 18.39 -2.87 7.11
C ASP A 185 18.96 -4.21 6.63
N ILE A 186 18.22 -5.31 6.79
CA ILE A 186 18.58 -6.64 6.28
C ILE A 186 18.44 -6.73 4.75
N ILE A 187 17.52 -5.95 4.17
CA ILE A 187 17.22 -5.97 2.73
C ILE A 187 18.34 -5.29 1.93
N GLU A 188 18.82 -5.96 0.88
CA GLU A 188 19.67 -5.36 -0.15
C GLU A 188 18.85 -4.75 -1.28
N THR A 189 19.35 -3.67 -1.90
CA THR A 189 18.61 -2.94 -2.95
C THR A 189 19.05 -3.25 -4.38
N LYS A 190 20.13 -4.02 -4.57
CA LYS A 190 20.78 -4.21 -5.89
C LYS A 190 19.85 -4.75 -6.98
N ASN A 191 19.15 -5.84 -6.68
CA ASN A 191 18.25 -6.52 -7.61
C ASN A 191 16.78 -6.12 -7.43
N MET A 192 16.50 -5.22 -6.47
CA MET A 192 15.15 -4.78 -6.14
C MET A 192 14.78 -3.55 -6.97
N VAL A 193 13.60 -3.57 -7.55
CA VAL A 193 12.96 -2.39 -8.11
C VAL A 193 12.21 -1.68 -7.00
N ARG A 194 12.58 -0.42 -6.73
CA ARG A 194 11.89 0.40 -5.72
C ARG A 194 10.55 0.93 -6.22
N ASP A 195 10.55 1.46 -7.44
CA ASP A 195 9.38 2.07 -8.04
C ASP A 195 9.48 2.08 -9.58
N PRO A 196 8.36 2.27 -10.29
CA PRO A 196 8.37 2.27 -11.76
C PRO A 196 9.25 3.36 -12.37
N PHE A 197 9.45 4.50 -11.67
CA PHE A 197 10.24 5.60 -12.20
C PHE A 197 11.74 5.32 -12.09
N SER A 198 12.19 4.73 -10.99
CA SER A 198 13.58 4.27 -10.85
C SER A 198 13.91 3.20 -11.89
N PHE A 199 12.98 2.27 -12.12
CA PHE A 199 13.14 1.23 -13.13
C PHE A 199 13.26 1.81 -14.55
N VAL A 200 12.39 2.76 -14.94
CA VAL A 200 12.48 3.41 -16.25
C VAL A 200 13.82 4.14 -16.43
N LYS A 201 14.34 4.78 -15.38
CA LYS A 201 15.66 5.42 -15.44
C LYS A 201 16.76 4.39 -15.67
N GLU A 202 16.74 3.28 -14.93
CA GLU A 202 17.71 2.20 -15.08
C GLU A 202 17.67 1.57 -16.47
N LEU A 203 16.46 1.29 -16.98
CA LEU A 203 16.24 0.71 -18.30
C LEU A 203 16.84 1.57 -19.44
N ARG A 204 16.86 2.90 -19.28
CA ARG A 204 17.48 3.83 -20.24
C ARG A 204 19.00 3.80 -20.23
N THR A 205 19.60 3.31 -19.15
CA THR A 205 21.06 3.21 -19.00
C THR A 205 21.62 1.85 -19.43
N LEU A 206 20.75 0.90 -19.75
CA LEU A 206 21.18 -0.43 -20.19
C LEU A 206 21.90 -0.35 -21.55
N PRO A 207 22.92 -1.19 -21.77
CA PRO A 207 23.59 -1.29 -23.06
C PRO A 207 22.60 -1.62 -24.19
N THR A 208 22.81 -1.06 -25.38
CA THR A 208 21.93 -1.31 -26.54
C THR A 208 21.93 -2.78 -26.97
N SER A 209 23.02 -3.52 -26.71
CA SER A 209 23.11 -4.97 -26.95
C SER A 209 22.07 -5.79 -26.19
N PHE A 210 21.49 -5.23 -25.12
CA PHE A 210 20.43 -5.90 -24.37
C PHE A 210 19.11 -5.98 -25.17
N CYS A 211 19.01 -5.27 -26.31
CA CYS A 211 17.89 -5.42 -27.24
C CYS A 211 17.94 -6.74 -28.03
N ASP A 212 19.10 -7.40 -28.09
CA ASP A 212 19.25 -8.71 -28.74
C ASP A 212 18.75 -9.84 -27.83
N CYS A 213 18.59 -9.56 -26.54
CA CYS A 213 18.01 -10.44 -25.56
C CYS A 213 16.47 -10.45 -25.63
N LYS A 214 15.88 -11.53 -25.16
CA LYS A 214 14.43 -11.69 -25.03
C LYS A 214 13.97 -11.12 -23.69
N MET A 215 12.94 -10.25 -23.71
CA MET A 215 12.31 -9.80 -22.47
C MET A 215 11.34 -10.86 -21.95
N VAL A 216 11.44 -11.16 -20.66
CA VAL A 216 10.55 -12.08 -19.96
C VAL A 216 10.14 -11.46 -18.63
N SER A 217 8.87 -11.58 -18.29
CA SER A 217 8.37 -11.29 -16.94
C SER A 217 8.10 -12.62 -16.26
N PHE A 218 8.68 -12.82 -15.07
CA PHE A 218 8.26 -13.91 -14.18
C PHE A 218 7.35 -13.34 -13.07
N ASP A 219 6.35 -14.11 -12.66
CA ASP A 219 5.47 -13.80 -11.52
C ASP A 219 5.48 -14.98 -10.55
N ILE A 220 5.44 -14.70 -9.25
CA ILE A 220 5.38 -15.73 -8.21
C ILE A 220 3.92 -15.99 -7.82
N SER A 221 3.48 -17.23 -8.02
CA SER A 221 2.13 -17.65 -7.68
C SER A 221 1.87 -17.58 -6.19
N SER A 222 0.99 -16.65 -5.79
CA SER A 222 0.51 -16.48 -4.41
C SER A 222 1.66 -16.33 -3.39
N LEU A 223 2.64 -15.49 -3.69
CA LEU A 223 3.87 -15.30 -2.89
C LEU A 223 3.62 -15.32 -1.37
N TYR A 224 2.78 -14.42 -0.86
CA TYR A 224 2.57 -14.26 0.58
C TYR A 224 2.11 -15.54 1.29
N THR A 225 1.17 -16.30 0.75
CA THR A 225 0.72 -17.56 1.37
C THR A 225 1.77 -18.68 1.29
N ASN A 226 2.75 -18.52 0.41
CA ASN A 226 3.75 -19.53 0.08
C ASN A 226 5.15 -19.25 0.66
N VAL A 227 5.35 -18.11 1.33
CA VAL A 227 6.59 -17.84 2.08
C VAL A 227 6.71 -18.86 3.23
N PRO A 228 7.77 -19.68 3.28
CA PRO A 228 7.97 -20.63 4.37
C PRO A 228 8.39 -19.89 5.65
N LEU A 229 7.50 -19.79 6.63
CA LEU A 229 7.72 -18.93 7.80
C LEU A 229 8.90 -19.37 8.66
N ASP A 230 9.02 -20.67 8.96
CA ASP A 230 10.10 -21.17 9.81
C ASP A 230 11.48 -20.90 9.21
N GLU A 231 11.63 -21.19 7.91
CA GLU A 231 12.87 -20.93 7.18
C GLU A 231 13.17 -19.43 7.16
N THR A 232 12.16 -18.59 6.91
CA THR A 232 12.33 -17.13 6.91
C THR A 232 12.77 -16.60 8.27
N ILE A 233 12.20 -17.13 9.36
CA ILE A 233 12.60 -16.77 10.73
C ILE A 233 14.07 -17.14 10.97
N GLU A 234 14.49 -18.35 10.60
CA GLU A 234 15.88 -18.76 10.77
C GLU A 234 16.85 -17.95 9.89
N ILE A 235 16.45 -17.58 8.67
CA ILE A 235 17.23 -16.65 7.82
C ILE A 235 17.41 -15.30 8.53
N ILE A 236 16.37 -14.74 9.15
CA ILE A 236 16.47 -13.49 9.90
C ILE A 236 17.41 -13.63 11.09
N LEU A 237 17.28 -14.70 11.87
CA LEU A 237 18.14 -14.93 13.03
C LEU A 237 19.60 -15.09 12.62
N LYS A 238 19.87 -15.86 11.56
CA LYS A 238 21.22 -15.97 10.99
C LYS A 238 21.77 -14.60 10.59
N ASN A 239 20.98 -13.80 9.87
CA ASN A 239 21.42 -12.48 9.42
C ASN A 239 21.72 -11.53 10.59
N LEU A 240 20.93 -11.58 11.67
CA LEU A 240 21.08 -10.71 12.83
C LEU A 240 22.21 -11.09 13.78
N TYR A 241 22.45 -12.39 13.97
CA TYR A 241 23.34 -12.88 15.04
C TYR A 241 24.63 -13.53 14.53
N GLU A 242 24.69 -13.94 13.27
CA GLU A 242 25.87 -14.59 12.70
C GLU A 242 26.58 -13.72 11.66
N THR A 243 25.84 -13.01 10.80
CA THR A 243 26.46 -12.19 9.73
C THR A 243 26.64 -10.72 10.09
N ARG A 244 25.83 -10.19 11.02
CA ARG A 244 25.88 -8.78 11.41
C ARG A 244 27.03 -8.53 12.37
N THR A 245 27.83 -7.49 12.12
CA THR A 245 28.97 -7.11 12.97
C THR A 245 28.55 -6.75 14.39
N THR A 246 27.40 -6.09 14.53
CA THR A 246 26.82 -5.70 15.82
C THR A 246 25.43 -6.33 15.98
N PRO A 247 25.32 -7.46 16.70
CA PRO A 247 24.03 -8.09 16.94
C PRO A 247 23.12 -7.19 17.78
N PRO A 248 21.79 -7.34 17.66
CA PRO A 248 20.86 -6.58 18.49
C PRO A 248 20.97 -6.98 19.96
N THR A 249 20.60 -6.06 20.86
CA THR A 249 20.57 -6.30 22.32
C THR A 249 19.57 -7.39 22.73
N ILE A 250 18.54 -7.61 21.92
CA ILE A 250 17.57 -8.69 22.10
C ILE A 250 18.30 -10.03 21.91
N LYS A 251 18.12 -10.98 22.83
CA LYS A 251 18.71 -12.33 22.69
C LYS A 251 18.08 -13.07 21.51
N ARG A 252 18.82 -13.99 20.88
CA ARG A 252 18.37 -14.76 19.71
C ARG A 252 17.03 -15.46 19.94
N GLU A 253 16.85 -16.09 21.10
CA GLU A 253 15.61 -16.80 21.44
C GLU A 253 14.43 -15.84 21.64
N ASP A 254 14.66 -14.70 22.29
CA ASP A 254 13.64 -13.67 22.47
C ASP A 254 13.23 -13.05 21.12
N MET A 255 14.18 -12.82 20.22
CA MET A 255 13.90 -12.36 18.85
C MET A 255 13.07 -13.39 18.07
N LYS A 256 13.40 -14.68 18.20
CA LYS A 256 12.61 -15.76 17.61
C LYS A 256 11.18 -15.74 18.12
N GLN A 257 10.97 -15.60 19.44
CA GLN A 257 9.64 -15.49 20.01
C GLN A 257 8.87 -14.27 19.50
N LEU A 258 9.50 -13.10 19.42
CA LEU A 258 8.87 -11.89 18.86
C LEU A 258 8.44 -12.10 17.40
N LEU A 259 9.27 -12.75 16.58
CA LEU A 259 8.93 -13.09 15.19
C LEU A 259 7.75 -14.07 15.11
N ILE A 260 7.70 -15.08 15.97
CA ILE A 260 6.60 -16.04 16.06
C ILE A 260 5.30 -15.33 16.46
N PHE A 261 5.32 -14.46 17.48
CA PHE A 261 4.15 -13.65 17.87
C PHE A 261 3.66 -12.75 16.74
N ALA A 262 4.58 -12.15 15.99
CA ALA A 262 4.26 -11.27 14.86
C ALA A 262 3.70 -12.01 13.63
N THR A 263 3.85 -13.34 13.57
CA THR A 263 3.52 -14.14 12.38
C THR A 263 2.60 -15.32 12.71
N LYS A 264 3.16 -16.44 13.20
CA LYS A 264 2.48 -17.72 13.43
C LYS A 264 1.32 -17.67 14.43
N ASN A 265 1.33 -16.71 15.35
CA ASN A 265 0.21 -16.50 16.29
C ASN A 265 -0.84 -15.51 15.75
N SER A 266 -0.82 -15.19 14.45
CA SER A 266 -1.85 -14.36 13.85
C SER A 266 -3.16 -15.16 13.70
N HIS A 267 -4.19 -14.78 14.45
CA HIS A 267 -5.55 -15.31 14.28
C HIS A 267 -6.53 -14.31 13.69
N PHE A 268 -7.57 -14.86 13.07
CA PHE A 268 -8.61 -14.09 12.42
C PHE A 268 -9.96 -14.81 12.40
N LEU A 269 -11.00 -14.03 12.16
CA LEU A 269 -12.37 -14.48 11.93
C LEU A 269 -12.65 -14.54 10.43
N PHE A 270 -13.26 -15.65 10.01
CA PHE A 270 -13.89 -15.80 8.70
C PHE A 270 -15.21 -16.57 8.87
N ASP A 271 -16.31 -16.00 8.37
CA ASP A 271 -17.66 -16.58 8.46
C ASP A 271 -18.03 -17.06 9.89
N GLY A 272 -17.73 -16.23 10.89
CA GLY A 272 -17.98 -16.53 12.30
C GLY A 272 -17.08 -17.59 12.93
N GLN A 273 -16.10 -18.12 12.19
CA GLN A 273 -15.15 -19.13 12.66
C GLN A 273 -13.76 -18.53 12.85
N LEU A 274 -13.05 -18.99 13.89
CA LEU A 274 -11.70 -18.55 14.20
C LEU A 274 -10.66 -19.48 13.57
N TYR A 275 -9.58 -18.88 13.06
CA TYR A 275 -8.46 -19.58 12.46
C TYR A 275 -7.14 -18.94 12.88
N ASP A 276 -6.11 -19.77 13.04
CA ASP A 276 -4.71 -19.37 12.99
C ASP A 276 -4.18 -19.47 11.56
N GLN A 277 -3.35 -18.51 11.17
CA GLN A 277 -2.41 -18.70 10.07
C GLN A 277 -1.09 -19.25 10.63
N ILE A 278 -0.83 -20.53 10.37
CA ILE A 278 0.33 -21.26 10.92
C ILE A 278 1.55 -21.25 9.99
N ASP A 279 1.35 -20.99 8.70
CA ASP A 279 2.41 -20.82 7.71
C ASP A 279 1.99 -19.82 6.60
N GLY A 280 2.96 -19.33 5.84
CA GLY A 280 2.77 -18.17 4.97
C GLY A 280 2.62 -16.89 5.78
N VAL A 281 2.70 -15.75 5.11
CA VAL A 281 2.50 -14.43 5.70
C VAL A 281 1.14 -13.86 5.32
N SER A 282 0.46 -13.21 6.27
CA SER A 282 -0.85 -12.62 6.04
C SER A 282 -0.75 -11.34 5.20
N MET A 283 -1.52 -11.27 4.11
CA MET A 283 -1.68 -10.05 3.33
C MET A 283 -2.47 -9.02 4.15
N GLY A 284 -1.75 -8.17 4.88
CA GLY A 284 -2.34 -7.21 5.83
C GLY A 284 -1.49 -6.99 7.07
N SER A 285 -0.60 -7.93 7.38
CA SER A 285 0.43 -7.73 8.40
C SER A 285 1.46 -6.69 7.92
N PRO A 286 1.86 -5.73 8.77
CA PRO A 286 2.93 -4.78 8.45
C PRO A 286 4.28 -5.45 8.14
N LEU A 287 4.54 -6.60 8.75
CA LEU A 287 5.80 -7.33 8.64
C LEU A 287 5.87 -8.20 7.37
N ALA A 288 4.72 -8.54 6.80
CA ALA A 288 4.64 -9.50 5.69
C ALA A 288 5.48 -9.12 4.45
N PRO A 289 5.49 -7.86 3.96
CA PRO A 289 6.31 -7.49 2.80
C PRO A 289 7.81 -7.68 3.05
N LEU A 290 8.27 -7.38 4.26
CA LEU A 290 9.66 -7.53 4.67
C LEU A 290 10.08 -9.00 4.70
N LEU A 291 9.23 -9.87 5.27
CA LEU A 291 9.50 -11.33 5.32
C LEU A 291 9.57 -11.94 3.91
N ALA A 292 8.64 -11.58 3.03
CA ALA A 292 8.64 -12.04 1.66
C ALA A 292 9.92 -11.60 0.93
N GLU A 293 10.34 -10.35 1.12
CA GLU A 293 11.57 -9.83 0.50
C GLU A 293 12.82 -10.52 1.02
N ILE A 294 12.96 -10.69 2.35
CA ILE A 294 14.12 -11.37 2.96
C ILE A 294 14.24 -12.80 2.43
N PHE A 295 13.14 -13.54 2.40
CA PHE A 295 13.14 -14.92 1.90
C PHE A 295 13.51 -14.99 0.41
N LEU A 296 12.92 -14.14 -0.43
CA LEU A 296 13.25 -14.14 -1.86
C LEU A 296 14.69 -13.72 -2.14
N GLN A 297 15.25 -12.77 -1.39
CA GLN A 297 16.66 -12.41 -1.54
C GLN A 297 17.60 -13.53 -1.13
N ASP A 298 17.31 -14.24 -0.04
CA ASP A 298 18.11 -15.41 0.35
C ASP A 298 18.07 -16.49 -0.74
N LEU A 299 16.87 -16.76 -1.29
CA LEU A 299 16.68 -17.68 -2.41
C LEU A 299 17.47 -17.26 -3.66
N GLU A 300 17.41 -15.98 -4.02
CA GLU A 300 18.15 -15.39 -5.15
C GLU A 300 19.67 -15.50 -4.93
N LYS A 301 20.16 -15.21 -3.73
CA LYS A 301 21.59 -15.31 -3.40
C LYS A 301 22.07 -16.75 -3.49
N LYS A 302 21.31 -17.69 -2.93
CA LYS A 302 21.62 -19.13 -2.93
C LYS A 302 21.73 -19.71 -4.35
N HIS A 303 20.92 -19.21 -5.28
CA HIS A 303 20.90 -19.66 -6.68
C HIS A 303 21.54 -18.69 -7.68
N SER A 304 22.24 -17.66 -7.21
CA SER A 304 22.81 -16.61 -8.05
C SER A 304 23.77 -17.15 -9.14
N SER A 305 24.56 -18.18 -8.81
CA SER A 305 25.46 -18.85 -9.77
C SER A 305 24.71 -19.55 -10.91
N SER A 306 23.47 -19.98 -10.66
CA SER A 306 22.62 -20.64 -11.67
C SER A 306 22.01 -19.65 -12.66
N PHE A 307 21.99 -18.34 -12.36
CA PHE A 307 21.33 -17.37 -13.25
C PHE A 307 22.07 -17.26 -14.58
N THR A 308 23.40 -17.17 -14.53
CA THR A 308 24.24 -17.11 -15.73
C THR A 308 24.12 -18.40 -16.57
N SER A 309 24.09 -19.57 -15.94
CA SER A 309 23.93 -20.84 -16.66
C SER A 309 22.54 -21.04 -17.27
N LEU A 310 21.53 -20.31 -16.76
CA LEU A 310 20.20 -20.23 -17.34
C LEU A 310 20.07 -19.15 -18.43
N GLY A 311 21.17 -18.50 -18.83
CA GLY A 311 21.16 -17.46 -19.84
C GLY A 311 20.55 -16.14 -19.37
N ILE A 312 20.40 -15.94 -18.05
CA ILE A 312 19.88 -14.68 -17.49
C ILE A 312 21.01 -13.65 -17.46
N VAL A 313 20.84 -12.56 -18.21
CA VAL A 313 21.83 -11.47 -18.29
C VAL A 313 21.42 -10.25 -17.47
N TYR A 314 20.13 -10.11 -17.17
CA TYR A 314 19.60 -9.00 -16.37
C TYR A 314 18.43 -9.50 -15.52
N TRP A 315 18.41 -9.14 -14.24
CA TRP A 315 17.40 -9.56 -13.28
C TRP A 315 16.99 -8.39 -12.37
N LYS A 316 15.70 -8.03 -12.39
CA LYS A 316 15.12 -7.00 -11.53
C LYS A 316 13.75 -7.39 -11.02
N ARG A 317 13.60 -7.45 -9.70
CA ARG A 317 12.38 -7.91 -9.03
C ARG A 317 11.68 -6.78 -8.28
N TYR A 318 10.37 -6.70 -8.43
CA TYR A 318 9.46 -5.87 -7.64
C TYR A 318 8.51 -6.81 -6.88
N VAL A 319 8.84 -7.13 -5.63
CA VAL A 319 8.07 -8.08 -4.82
C VAL A 319 7.96 -9.45 -5.52
N ASP A 320 6.80 -9.79 -6.11
CA ASP A 320 6.51 -11.03 -6.84
C ASP A 320 6.76 -10.94 -8.36
N ASP A 321 6.69 -9.74 -8.94
CA ASP A 321 6.90 -9.50 -10.37
C ASP A 321 8.41 -9.31 -10.66
N THR A 322 8.99 -10.09 -11.57
CA THR A 322 10.40 -10.00 -11.97
C THR A 322 10.53 -9.71 -13.47
N PHE A 323 11.21 -8.63 -13.83
CA PHE A 323 11.64 -8.36 -15.19
C PHE A 323 13.04 -8.95 -15.44
N VAL A 324 13.15 -9.72 -16.52
CA VAL A 324 14.36 -10.45 -16.88
C VAL A 324 14.69 -10.26 -18.36
N LEU A 325 15.98 -10.15 -18.65
CA LEU A 325 16.49 -10.32 -20.01
C LEU A 325 17.25 -11.63 -20.07
N ILE A 326 16.88 -12.46 -21.03
CA ILE A 326 17.51 -13.77 -21.27
C ILE A 326 18.13 -13.80 -22.65
N ASP A 327 19.21 -14.57 -22.78
CA ASP A 327 19.78 -14.93 -24.07
C ASP A 327 18.71 -15.60 -24.94
N SER A 328 18.62 -15.18 -26.21
CA SER A 328 17.58 -15.62 -27.15
C SER A 328 17.64 -17.10 -27.50
N THR A 329 18.75 -17.79 -27.20
CA THR A 329 18.90 -19.24 -27.34
C THR A 329 18.17 -20.04 -26.25
N PHE A 330 17.81 -19.39 -25.13
CA PHE A 330 17.14 -20.05 -24.01
C PHE A 330 15.61 -19.92 -24.07
N SER A 331 14.95 -20.99 -23.65
CA SER A 331 13.50 -21.04 -23.50
C SER A 331 13.07 -20.45 -22.15
N ALA A 332 12.23 -19.41 -22.18
CA ALA A 332 11.68 -18.79 -20.98
C ALA A 332 10.87 -19.80 -20.15
N LYS A 333 10.15 -20.73 -20.80
CA LYS A 333 9.40 -21.81 -20.14
C LYS A 333 10.31 -22.78 -19.39
N ASP A 334 11.47 -23.11 -19.97
CA ASP A 334 12.44 -23.99 -19.32
C ASP A 334 13.07 -23.29 -18.11
N ILE A 335 13.46 -22.02 -18.25
CA ILE A 335 13.94 -21.20 -17.15
C ILE A 335 12.87 -21.14 -16.05
N CYS A 336 11.61 -20.85 -16.39
CA CYS A 336 10.49 -20.82 -15.45
C CYS A 336 10.34 -22.13 -14.65
N THR A 337 10.53 -23.26 -15.33
CA THR A 337 10.49 -24.59 -14.72
C THR A 337 11.65 -24.78 -13.74
N LYS A 338 12.87 -24.37 -14.12
CA LYS A 338 14.05 -24.45 -13.23
C LYS A 338 13.94 -23.50 -12.03
N LEU A 339 13.49 -22.27 -12.23
CA LEU A 339 13.22 -21.33 -11.12
C LEU A 339 12.20 -21.92 -10.13
N SER A 340 11.16 -22.61 -10.62
CA SER A 340 10.15 -23.28 -9.80
C SER A 340 10.64 -24.54 -9.06
N GLN A 341 11.87 -24.97 -9.32
CA GLN A 341 12.56 -26.06 -8.62
C GLN A 341 13.50 -25.56 -7.52
N PHE A 342 13.83 -24.25 -7.48
CA PHE A 342 14.70 -23.69 -6.44
C PHE A 342 14.14 -23.86 -5.03
N HIS A 343 12.81 -23.81 -4.90
CA HIS A 343 12.15 -24.08 -3.63
C HIS A 343 10.79 -24.74 -3.81
N LYS A 344 10.46 -25.72 -2.96
CA LYS A 344 9.21 -26.49 -3.04
C LYS A 344 7.96 -25.62 -2.92
N SER A 345 8.01 -24.57 -2.11
CA SER A 345 6.87 -23.69 -1.83
C SER A 345 6.67 -22.59 -2.88
N ILE A 346 7.67 -22.30 -3.73
CA ILE A 346 7.61 -21.19 -4.68
C ILE A 346 7.41 -21.73 -6.10
N LYS A 347 6.45 -21.14 -6.81
CA LYS A 347 6.15 -21.47 -8.20
C LYS A 347 6.13 -20.21 -9.04
N PHE A 348 6.88 -20.22 -10.12
CA PHE A 348 6.96 -19.14 -11.08
C PHE A 348 6.01 -19.39 -12.25
N THR A 349 5.50 -18.30 -12.81
CA THR A 349 4.86 -18.27 -14.12
C THR A 349 5.60 -17.28 -15.01
N SER A 350 5.57 -17.46 -16.33
CA SER A 350 6.28 -16.59 -17.27
C SER A 350 5.34 -15.95 -18.28
N GLU A 351 5.57 -14.67 -18.57
CA GLU A 351 5.01 -13.91 -19.70
C GLU A 351 6.18 -13.47 -20.58
N GLU A 352 6.13 -13.80 -21.86
CA GLU A 352 7.17 -13.44 -22.83
C GLU A 352 6.78 -12.18 -23.60
N GLU A 353 7.77 -11.49 -24.16
CA GLU A 353 7.49 -10.36 -25.06
C GLU A 353 6.61 -10.76 -26.26
N ALA A 354 5.74 -9.84 -26.66
CA ALA A 354 4.91 -10.03 -27.85
C ALA A 354 5.77 -10.14 -29.11
N THR A 355 5.56 -11.21 -29.88
CA THR A 355 6.38 -11.56 -31.06
C THR A 355 6.39 -10.48 -32.14
N THR A 356 5.28 -9.77 -32.34
CA THR A 356 5.13 -8.80 -33.44
C THR A 356 5.61 -7.40 -33.08
N THR A 357 5.47 -6.99 -31.81
CA THR A 357 5.76 -5.62 -31.36
C THR A 357 7.01 -5.53 -30.50
N HIS A 358 7.59 -6.67 -30.10
CA HIS A 358 8.68 -6.78 -29.13
C HIS A 358 8.40 -5.96 -27.87
N THR A 359 7.19 -6.14 -27.33
CA THR A 359 6.73 -5.41 -26.15
C THR A 359 6.42 -6.34 -24.98
N LEU A 360 6.75 -5.89 -23.77
CA LEU A 360 6.41 -6.56 -22.53
C LEU A 360 5.89 -5.55 -21.51
N SER A 361 4.87 -5.93 -20.74
CA SER A 361 4.34 -5.07 -19.67
C SER A 361 5.00 -5.39 -18.33
N PHE A 362 5.45 -4.36 -17.60
CA PHE A 362 6.03 -4.51 -16.27
C PHE A 362 5.73 -3.25 -15.44
N LEU A 363 5.20 -3.38 -14.23
CA LEU A 363 4.87 -2.26 -13.33
C LEU A 363 4.08 -1.10 -13.96
N ASN A 364 3.05 -1.43 -14.76
CA ASN A 364 2.24 -0.46 -15.51
C ASN A 364 3.03 0.36 -16.56
N ILE A 365 4.17 -0.15 -17.01
CA ILE A 365 4.95 0.36 -18.13
C ILE A 365 4.85 -0.66 -19.26
N LEU A 366 4.64 -0.19 -20.49
CA LEU A 366 4.82 -1.02 -21.67
C LEU A 366 6.21 -0.70 -22.21
N ILE A 367 7.08 -1.69 -22.15
CA ILE A 367 8.46 -1.64 -22.62
C ILE A 367 8.45 -2.15 -24.05
N GLN A 368 9.17 -1.49 -24.94
CA GLN A 368 9.34 -1.86 -26.33
C GLN A 368 10.83 -1.87 -26.66
N LYS A 369 11.33 -2.96 -27.25
CA LYS A 369 12.69 -2.97 -27.80
C LYS A 369 12.76 -2.10 -29.05
N LEU A 370 13.77 -1.25 -29.12
CA LEU A 370 14.15 -0.49 -30.30
C LEU A 370 15.56 -0.93 -30.71
N PRO A 371 15.70 -1.86 -31.67
CA PRO A 371 16.99 -2.38 -32.10
C PRO A 371 17.99 -1.26 -32.40
N GLY A 372 19.20 -1.38 -31.86
CA GLY A 372 20.27 -0.38 -31.99
C GLY A 372 20.12 0.90 -31.15
N VAL A 373 18.96 1.13 -30.51
CA VAL A 373 18.68 2.35 -29.73
C VAL A 373 18.51 2.07 -28.24
N GLY A 374 17.94 0.92 -27.86
CA GLY A 374 17.64 0.57 -26.48
C GLY A 374 16.15 0.32 -26.26
N PHE A 375 15.63 0.71 -25.10
CA PHE A 375 14.23 0.47 -24.73
C PHE A 375 13.38 1.75 -24.78
N ALA A 376 12.24 1.68 -25.45
CA ALA A 376 11.20 2.68 -25.35
C ALA A 376 10.14 2.28 -24.32
N THR A 377 9.58 3.28 -23.63
CA THR A 377 8.60 3.08 -22.57
C THR A 377 7.38 3.96 -22.79
N LYS A 378 6.21 3.42 -22.49
CA LYS A 378 4.93 4.15 -22.46
C LYS A 378 4.05 3.62 -21.32
N ILE A 379 2.97 4.33 -20.99
CA ILE A 379 2.04 3.89 -19.95
C ILE A 379 1.30 2.62 -20.41
N TYR A 380 1.35 1.56 -19.62
CA TYR A 380 0.54 0.37 -19.80
C TYR A 380 -0.73 0.44 -18.95
N ARG A 381 -1.86 0.03 -19.55
CA ARG A 381 -3.15 -0.10 -18.89
C ARG A 381 -3.67 -1.50 -19.18
N LYS A 382 -4.10 -2.19 -18.12
CA LYS A 382 -4.77 -3.49 -18.26
C LYS A 382 -6.11 -3.32 -18.93
N GLU A 383 -6.60 -4.39 -19.56
CA GLU A 383 -7.92 -4.41 -20.22
C GLU A 383 -9.06 -4.07 -19.26
N THR A 384 -8.93 -4.42 -17.98
CA THR A 384 -9.89 -4.08 -16.92
C THR A 384 -9.87 -2.62 -16.48
N PHE A 385 -9.07 -1.76 -17.12
CA PHE A 385 -9.07 -0.32 -16.83
C PHE A 385 -10.37 0.34 -17.32
N SER A 386 -11.31 0.55 -16.38
CA SER A 386 -12.64 1.13 -16.66
C SER A 386 -12.62 2.59 -17.13
N GLY A 387 -11.49 3.30 -17.00
CA GLY A 387 -11.43 4.74 -17.27
C GLY A 387 -12.16 5.59 -16.23
N LEU A 388 -12.55 5.02 -15.09
CA LEU A 388 -13.20 5.75 -14.01
C LEU A 388 -12.16 6.42 -13.09
N ILE A 389 -12.18 7.75 -13.05
CA ILE A 389 -11.48 8.54 -12.03
C ILE A 389 -12.51 9.29 -11.19
N THR A 390 -12.06 10.06 -10.20
CA THR A 390 -12.95 10.93 -9.41
C THR A 390 -13.71 11.86 -10.36
N LYS A 391 -15.04 11.70 -10.49
CA LYS A 391 -15.83 12.53 -11.41
C LYS A 391 -15.72 14.01 -11.04
N TRP A 392 -15.77 14.91 -12.03
CA TRP A 392 -15.74 16.35 -11.78
C TRP A 392 -16.90 16.84 -10.91
N SER A 393 -18.07 16.20 -10.99
CA SER A 393 -19.24 16.51 -10.17
C SER A 393 -19.17 15.96 -8.74
N SER A 394 -18.17 15.14 -8.40
CA SER A 394 -18.06 14.49 -7.08
C SER A 394 -17.98 15.54 -5.97
N PHE A 395 -18.64 15.28 -4.85
CA PHE A 395 -18.63 16.16 -3.67
C PHE A 395 -17.37 15.96 -2.84
N VAL A 396 -16.23 16.35 -3.42
CA VAL A 396 -14.89 16.25 -2.82
C VAL A 396 -14.10 17.54 -3.08
N PRO A 397 -13.05 17.82 -2.30
CA PRO A 397 -12.20 18.98 -2.53
C PRO A 397 -11.67 19.06 -3.96
N LYS A 398 -11.62 20.28 -4.53
CA LYS A 398 -11.02 20.52 -5.86
C LYS A 398 -9.57 20.04 -5.94
N THR A 399 -8.83 20.06 -4.83
CA THR A 399 -7.46 19.52 -4.73
C THR A 399 -7.39 18.03 -5.04
N TYR A 400 -8.39 17.23 -4.66
CA TYR A 400 -8.41 15.79 -4.96
C TYR A 400 -8.67 15.55 -6.45
N LYS A 401 -9.53 16.37 -7.05
CA LYS A 401 -9.78 16.36 -8.51
C LYS A 401 -8.53 16.79 -9.28
N TYR A 402 -7.85 17.83 -8.81
CA TYR A 402 -6.56 18.28 -9.32
C TYR A 402 -5.53 17.14 -9.27
N ASN A 403 -5.35 16.53 -8.10
CA ASN A 403 -4.36 15.47 -7.88
C ASN A 403 -4.63 14.25 -8.77
N ALA A 404 -5.90 13.88 -8.98
CA ALA A 404 -6.26 12.78 -9.87
C ALA A 404 -5.71 12.96 -11.29
N ILE A 405 -5.74 14.19 -11.85
CA ILE A 405 -5.16 14.49 -13.17
C ILE A 405 -3.65 14.68 -13.07
N SER A 406 -3.19 15.43 -12.08
CA SER A 406 -1.78 15.75 -11.86
C SER A 406 -0.92 14.49 -11.74
N THR A 407 -1.38 13.46 -11.05
CA THR A 407 -0.66 12.18 -10.92
C THR A 407 -0.56 11.45 -12.25
N LEU A 408 -1.59 11.48 -13.10
CA LEU A 408 -1.55 10.88 -14.43
C LEU A 408 -0.53 11.60 -15.33
N VAL A 409 -0.54 12.93 -15.32
CA VAL A 409 0.39 13.77 -16.09
C VAL A 409 1.83 13.55 -15.61
N TYR A 410 2.07 13.56 -14.30
CA TYR A 410 3.38 13.28 -13.73
C TYR A 410 3.92 11.92 -14.16
N ARG A 411 3.07 10.88 -14.10
CA ARG A 411 3.44 9.53 -14.57
C ARG A 411 3.77 9.52 -16.05
N ALA A 412 2.99 10.20 -16.88
CA ALA A 412 3.24 10.29 -18.31
C ALA A 412 4.63 10.88 -18.60
N ILE A 413 4.98 12.00 -17.94
CA ILE A 413 6.27 12.67 -18.09
C ILE A 413 7.43 11.76 -17.68
N LYS A 414 7.32 11.08 -16.54
CA LYS A 414 8.40 10.23 -16.01
C LYS A 414 8.56 8.91 -16.76
N ILE A 415 7.47 8.33 -17.26
CA ILE A 415 7.49 7.00 -17.88
C ILE A 415 7.70 7.07 -19.38
N CYS A 416 7.09 8.01 -20.11
CA CYS A 416 7.21 8.03 -21.57
C CYS A 416 8.63 8.37 -22.01
N SER A 417 9.25 7.53 -22.85
CA SER A 417 10.63 7.73 -23.31
C SER A 417 10.77 8.70 -24.50
N SER A 418 9.69 8.95 -25.23
CA SER A 418 9.72 9.79 -26.43
C SER A 418 8.62 10.84 -26.42
N TYR A 419 8.86 11.95 -27.13
CA TYR A 419 7.87 13.00 -27.33
C TYR A 419 6.57 12.45 -27.94
N LYS A 420 6.68 11.54 -28.92
CA LYS A 420 5.53 10.89 -29.55
C LYS A 420 4.66 10.13 -28.53
N ASN A 421 5.29 9.30 -27.69
CA ASN A 421 4.59 8.54 -26.65
C ASN A 421 3.95 9.46 -25.60
N LEU A 422 4.69 10.50 -25.18
CA LEU A 422 4.20 11.49 -24.21
C LEU A 422 2.99 12.25 -24.75
N HIS A 423 3.03 12.67 -26.02
CA HIS A 423 1.93 13.40 -26.66
C HIS A 423 0.67 12.53 -26.81
N GLN A 424 0.83 11.27 -27.23
CA GLN A 424 -0.27 10.30 -27.28
C GLN A 424 -0.89 10.09 -25.89
N GLU A 425 -0.07 10.00 -24.87
CA GLU A 425 -0.51 9.85 -23.48
C GLU A 425 -1.25 11.11 -22.97
N PHE A 426 -0.79 12.32 -23.31
CA PHE A 426 -1.54 13.54 -22.99
C PHE A 426 -2.88 13.64 -23.74
N ARG A 427 -2.96 13.19 -25.01
CA ARG A 427 -4.23 13.08 -25.73
C ARG A 427 -5.18 12.11 -25.02
N PHE A 428 -4.66 10.97 -24.56
CA PHE A 428 -5.42 10.01 -23.77
C PHE A 428 -5.94 10.64 -22.46
N ILE A 429 -5.08 11.30 -21.68
CA ILE A 429 -5.46 11.95 -20.41
C ILE A 429 -6.56 12.99 -20.63
N ARG A 430 -6.48 13.80 -21.69
CA ARG A 430 -7.54 14.76 -22.03
C ARG A 430 -8.87 14.05 -22.29
N LYS A 431 -8.88 13.02 -23.16
CA LYS A 431 -10.09 12.23 -23.46
C LYS A 431 -10.68 11.58 -22.20
N LEU A 432 -9.84 10.97 -21.37
CA LEU A 432 -10.22 10.36 -20.11
C LEU A 432 -10.87 11.38 -19.16
N ALA A 433 -10.24 12.54 -18.99
CA ALA A 433 -10.70 13.59 -18.10
C ALA A 433 -12.03 14.18 -18.57
N THR A 434 -12.17 14.48 -19.87
CA THR A 434 -13.43 14.95 -20.45
C THR A 434 -14.56 13.94 -20.28
N LYS A 435 -14.30 12.64 -20.47
CA LYS A 435 -15.28 11.57 -20.18
C LYS A 435 -15.72 11.53 -18.71
N ASN A 436 -14.87 11.96 -17.80
CA ASN A 436 -15.17 12.08 -16.36
C ASN A 436 -15.70 13.48 -15.96
N GLY A 437 -16.05 14.33 -16.94
CA GLY A 437 -16.68 15.64 -16.76
C GLY A 437 -15.72 16.79 -16.45
N TYR A 438 -14.41 16.59 -16.56
CA TYR A 438 -13.44 17.65 -16.27
C TYR A 438 -13.42 18.73 -17.37
N PRO A 439 -13.36 20.03 -17.01
CA PRO A 439 -13.15 21.09 -17.98
C PRO A 439 -11.78 20.96 -18.66
N ILE A 440 -11.74 21.03 -20.00
CA ILE A 440 -10.50 20.81 -20.75
C ILE A 440 -9.41 21.84 -20.43
N ASN A 441 -9.79 23.10 -20.18
CA ASN A 441 -8.86 24.17 -19.79
C ASN A 441 -8.20 23.89 -18.43
N PHE A 442 -8.94 23.28 -17.50
CA PHE A 442 -8.40 22.84 -16.22
C PHE A 442 -7.39 21.69 -16.40
N VAL A 443 -7.65 20.75 -17.29
CA VAL A 443 -6.69 19.66 -17.60
C VAL A 443 -5.44 20.21 -18.28
N ASN A 444 -5.60 21.10 -19.25
CA ASN A 444 -4.48 21.72 -19.96
C ASN A 444 -3.59 22.56 -19.05
N SER A 445 -4.17 23.31 -18.11
CA SER A 445 -3.36 24.08 -17.13
C SER A 445 -2.55 23.16 -16.22
N ILE A 446 -3.08 21.99 -15.86
CA ILE A 446 -2.34 20.97 -15.10
C ILE A 446 -1.17 20.42 -15.92
N ILE A 447 -1.40 20.09 -17.19
CA ILE A 447 -0.35 19.60 -18.09
C ILE A 447 0.77 20.63 -18.20
N ARG A 448 0.44 21.90 -18.48
CA ARG A 448 1.43 22.99 -18.56
C ARG A 448 2.21 23.11 -17.27
N ARG A 449 1.52 23.22 -16.13
CA ARG A 449 2.18 23.35 -14.82
C ARG A 449 3.14 22.21 -14.51
N GLN A 450 2.81 20.97 -14.88
CA GLN A 450 3.70 19.83 -14.63
C GLN A 450 4.90 19.80 -15.57
N LEU A 451 4.73 20.24 -16.82
CA LEU A 451 5.87 20.43 -17.73
C LEU A 451 6.79 21.55 -17.23
N ASP A 452 6.22 22.66 -16.76
CA ASP A 452 6.99 23.76 -16.18
C ASP A 452 7.78 23.29 -14.95
N LEU A 453 7.17 22.50 -14.06
CA LEU A 453 7.87 21.95 -12.90
C LEU A 453 9.02 21.00 -13.26
N GLU A 454 8.93 20.29 -14.40
CA GLU A 454 9.95 19.34 -14.84
C GLU A 454 11.09 20.02 -15.59
N TYR A 455 10.76 20.93 -16.52
CA TYR A 455 11.72 21.49 -17.47
C TYR A 455 12.11 22.94 -17.16
N ASN A 456 11.32 23.66 -16.35
CA ASN A 456 11.56 25.03 -15.90
C ASN A 456 11.36 25.14 -14.37
N PRO A 457 12.10 24.36 -13.56
CA PRO A 457 11.85 24.29 -12.12
C PRO A 457 12.06 25.67 -11.47
N PRO A 458 11.16 26.11 -10.59
CA PRO A 458 11.35 27.35 -9.84
C PRO A 458 12.62 27.24 -9.00
N ALA A 459 13.29 28.39 -8.80
CA ALA A 459 14.48 28.45 -7.96
C ALA A 459 14.23 27.78 -6.60
N PRO A 460 15.19 26.99 -6.09
CA PRO A 460 15.05 26.33 -4.80
C PRO A 460 14.74 27.38 -3.74
N LYS A 461 13.66 27.17 -2.98
CA LYS A 461 13.35 28.04 -1.86
C LYS A 461 14.48 27.91 -0.84
N PRO A 462 14.96 29.02 -0.24
CA PRO A 462 15.92 28.94 0.86
C PRO A 462 15.37 27.98 1.92
N SER A 463 16.24 27.14 2.48
CA SER A 463 15.86 26.15 3.50
C SER A 463 15.21 26.86 4.67
N THR A 464 13.88 26.88 4.68
CA THR A 464 13.11 27.44 5.79
C THR A 464 13.45 26.64 7.04
N LEU A 465 13.67 27.36 8.16
CA LEU A 465 13.73 26.85 9.53
C LEU A 465 12.83 25.62 9.70
N ASN A 466 13.31 24.62 10.43
CA ASN A 466 12.65 23.33 10.67
C ASN A 466 11.18 23.55 11.08
N THR A 467 10.24 23.48 10.12
CA THR A 467 8.84 23.84 10.34
C THR A 467 8.09 22.62 10.87
N ASP A 468 7.68 22.69 12.12
CA ASP A 468 6.83 21.67 12.73
C ASP A 468 5.46 21.67 12.02
N THR A 469 5.11 20.55 11.37
CA THR A 469 3.89 20.44 10.57
C THR A 469 2.80 19.76 11.39
N VAL A 470 1.76 20.51 11.74
CA VAL A 470 0.60 19.99 12.45
C VAL A 470 -0.47 19.57 11.44
N VAL A 471 -0.89 18.31 11.50
CA VAL A 471 -1.95 17.77 10.65
C VAL A 471 -3.30 17.93 11.35
N VAL A 472 -4.26 18.58 10.69
CA VAL A 472 -5.63 18.74 11.19
C VAL A 472 -6.60 18.04 10.24
N ARG A 473 -7.38 17.12 10.78
CA ARG A 473 -8.43 16.38 10.06
C ARG A 473 -9.75 17.14 10.12
N VAL A 474 -10.42 17.27 8.98
CA VAL A 474 -11.61 18.12 8.83
C VAL A 474 -12.65 17.42 7.94
N PRO A 475 -13.86 17.13 8.45
CA PRO A 475 -14.93 16.59 7.62
C PRO A 475 -15.25 17.51 6.43
N TYR A 476 -15.43 16.95 5.24
CA TYR A 476 -15.71 17.74 4.04
C TYR A 476 -17.20 18.04 3.81
N PHE A 477 -17.63 19.24 4.18
CA PHE A 477 -18.96 19.81 3.95
C PHE A 477 -18.98 20.87 2.85
N GLY A 478 -18.00 20.87 1.93
CA GLY A 478 -17.96 21.83 0.83
C GLY A 478 -17.34 23.18 1.22
N LEU A 479 -18.03 24.28 0.93
CA LEU A 479 -17.53 25.64 1.20
C LEU A 479 -17.23 25.90 2.68
N PRO A 480 -18.08 25.50 3.65
CA PRO A 480 -17.78 25.63 5.08
C PRO A 480 -16.43 25.04 5.47
N SER A 481 -16.10 23.83 5.01
CA SER A 481 -14.81 23.19 5.34
C SER A 481 -13.62 23.93 4.72
N GLN A 482 -13.79 24.51 3.54
CA GLN A 482 -12.73 25.31 2.89
C GLN A 482 -12.49 26.64 3.62
N VAL A 483 -13.56 27.29 4.07
CA VAL A 483 -13.46 28.53 4.86
C VAL A 483 -12.82 28.22 6.21
N TYR A 484 -13.25 27.16 6.89
CA TYR A 484 -12.67 26.68 8.14
C TYR A 484 -11.17 26.40 8.01
N ALA A 485 -10.78 25.62 7.00
CA ALA A 485 -9.38 25.33 6.70
C ALA A 485 -8.54 26.61 6.56
N LYS A 486 -9.00 27.58 5.76
CA LYS A 486 -8.30 28.87 5.58
C LYS A 486 -8.19 29.65 6.89
N ARG A 487 -9.27 29.73 7.67
CA ARG A 487 -9.32 30.49 8.93
C ARG A 487 -8.40 29.89 9.99
N ILE A 488 -8.37 28.56 10.13
CA ILE A 488 -7.44 27.89 11.05
C ILE A 488 -6.00 28.11 10.62
N THR A 489 -5.66 27.87 9.35
CA THR A 489 -4.29 28.07 8.88
C THR A 489 -3.83 29.50 9.13
N SER A 490 -4.68 30.49 8.85
CA SER A 490 -4.36 31.90 9.10
C SER A 490 -4.23 32.25 10.59
N ALA A 491 -5.12 31.72 11.45
CA ALA A 491 -5.07 31.97 12.89
C ALA A 491 -3.78 31.41 13.50
N VAL A 492 -3.40 30.19 13.12
CA VAL A 492 -2.16 29.57 13.62
C VAL A 492 -0.94 30.25 13.04
N SER A 493 -0.88 30.53 11.74
CA SER A 493 0.30 31.15 11.12
C SER A 493 0.60 32.54 11.67
N LYS A 494 -0.43 33.29 12.10
CA LYS A 494 -0.26 34.60 12.73
C LYS A 494 0.43 34.53 14.10
N GLN A 495 0.17 33.48 14.87
CA GLN A 495 0.71 33.36 16.24
C GLN A 495 1.92 32.43 16.33
N TYR A 496 2.03 31.46 15.42
CA TYR A 496 3.13 30.50 15.32
C TYR A 496 3.62 30.42 13.87
N PRO A 497 4.41 31.41 13.39
CA PRO A 497 4.86 31.48 12.00
C PRO A 497 5.68 30.26 11.55
N LEU A 498 6.34 29.59 12.50
CA LEU A 498 7.15 28.40 12.27
C LEU A 498 6.32 27.10 12.26
N LYS A 499 5.05 27.15 12.66
CA LYS A 499 4.15 25.98 12.62
C LYS A 499 3.34 25.97 11.33
N LYS A 500 3.46 24.88 10.57
CA LYS A 500 2.74 24.70 9.32
C LYS A 500 1.50 23.84 9.55
N ILE A 501 0.32 24.39 9.29
CA ILE A 501 -0.93 23.60 9.33
C ILE A 501 -1.13 22.88 8.01
N ARG A 502 -1.26 21.54 8.06
CA ARG A 502 -1.69 20.71 6.94
C ARG A 502 -3.11 20.21 7.18
N ILE A 503 -4.05 20.72 6.41
CA ILE A 503 -5.43 20.24 6.44
C ILE A 503 -5.55 18.96 5.62
N VAL A 504 -6.15 17.94 6.23
CA VAL A 504 -6.60 16.71 5.59
C VAL A 504 -8.11 16.70 5.69
N TYR A 505 -8.78 16.43 4.56
CA TYR A 505 -10.23 16.33 4.54
C TYR A 505 -10.63 14.87 4.69
N ASP A 506 -11.62 14.63 5.54
CA ASP A 506 -12.16 13.33 5.90
C ASP A 506 -13.54 13.15 5.26
#